data_AF-A0A835HV62-F1
#
_entry.id   AF-A0A835HV62-F1
#
_cell.length_a   1.000
_cell.length_b   1.000
_cell.length_c   1.000
_cell.angle_alpha   90.00
_cell.angle_beta   90.00
_cell.angle_gamma   90.00
#
_symmetry.space_group_name_H-M   'P 1'
#
loop_
_entity.id
_entity.type
_entity.pdbx_description
1 polymer ?
#
loop_
_entity_poly.entity_id
_entity_poly.type
_entity_poly.pdbx_seq_one_letter_code
_entity_poly.pdbx_strand_id
1 'polypeptide(L)'
;MNEFVDFINNNALLDTTTLAHSFSWCNRQIGKKRILVKIDRALVSNSWLLANPNWRCKILQCKFSDHSPVMGWCNKSTKPDNVPFRFRKIWLEHNQFMNMVKLSWSEPMCDGPNHLVMRKLKRLRSTLKAWHKNTY
;
A
#
# COMPACT_ATOMS: atom_id res chain seq x y z
N MET A 1 26.52 8.80 28.03
CA MET A 1 25.69 7.73 27.40
C MET A 1 24.20 8.10 27.35
N ASN A 2 23.72 9.04 28.18
CA ASN A 2 22.30 9.46 28.18
C ASN A 2 21.99 10.67 27.29
N GLU A 3 22.99 11.47 26.89
CA GLU A 3 22.75 12.73 26.14
C GLU A 3 21.86 12.56 24.90
N PHE A 4 22.04 11.49 24.13
CA PHE A 4 21.21 11.24 22.95
C PHE A 4 19.76 10.85 23.32
N VAL A 5 19.59 10.08 24.39
CA VAL A 5 18.26 9.72 24.91
C VAL A 5 17.57 10.95 25.50
N ASP A 6 18.32 11.76 26.24
CA ASP A 6 17.84 13.02 26.80
C ASP A 6 17.45 13.99 25.68
N PHE A 7 18.24 14.07 24.61
CA PHE A 7 17.87 14.84 23.41
C PHE A 7 16.55 14.37 22.80
N ILE A 8 16.35 13.06 22.62
CA ILE A 8 15.11 12.49 22.09
C ILE A 8 13.92 12.88 22.98
N ASN A 9 14.06 12.68 24.30
CA ASN A 9 13.01 12.94 25.28
C ASN A 9 12.68 14.44 25.39
N ASN A 10 13.70 15.30 25.48
CA ASN A 10 13.55 16.75 25.60
C ASN A 10 12.89 17.39 24.38
N ASN A 11 12.99 16.74 23.21
CA ASN A 11 12.39 17.20 21.96
C ASN A 11 11.10 16.43 21.60
N ALA A 12 10.59 15.58 22.49
CA ALA A 12 9.40 14.75 22.26
C ALA A 12 9.45 13.97 20.93
N LEU A 13 10.64 13.45 20.60
CA LEU A 13 10.86 12.63 19.41
C LEU A 13 10.59 11.16 19.72
N LEU A 14 10.15 10.43 18.70
CA LEU A 14 9.86 9.00 18.76
C LEU A 14 10.77 8.26 17.79
N ASP A 15 11.43 7.20 18.27
CA ASP A 15 12.18 6.30 17.38
C ASP A 15 11.21 5.37 16.65
N THR A 16 11.15 5.50 15.33
CA THR A 16 10.21 4.74 14.50
C THR A 16 10.64 3.27 14.43
N THR A 17 9.71 2.35 14.74
CA THR A 17 9.94 0.92 14.57
C THR A 17 10.14 0.56 13.09
N THR A 18 11.13 -0.29 12.81
CA THR A 18 11.49 -0.74 11.46
C THR A 18 10.85 -2.09 11.12
N LEU A 19 10.17 -2.19 9.99
CA LEU A 19 9.31 -3.34 9.64
C LEU A 19 10.02 -4.64 9.20
N ALA A 20 11.32 -4.63 8.89
CA ALA A 20 11.99 -5.76 8.25
C ALA A 20 13.32 -6.11 8.90
N HIS A 21 14.38 -5.36 8.58
CA HIS A 21 15.70 -5.57 9.17
C HIS A 21 15.81 -4.76 10.47
N SER A 22 16.47 -5.37 11.45
CA SER A 22 16.74 -4.74 12.75
C SER A 22 18.09 -4.04 12.82
N PHE A 23 18.98 -4.27 11.86
CA PHE A 23 20.37 -3.80 11.90
C PHE A 23 20.67 -2.87 10.73
N SER A 24 21.27 -1.72 11.03
CA SER A 24 21.66 -0.72 10.04
C SER A 24 23.14 -0.75 9.72
N TRP A 25 23.95 -1.48 10.50
CA TRP A 25 25.39 -1.60 10.30
C TRP A 25 25.86 -3.04 10.45
N CYS A 26 26.88 -3.42 9.67
CA CYS A 26 27.52 -4.73 9.71
C CYS A 26 29.02 -4.59 9.48
N ASN A 27 29.85 -5.21 10.33
CA ASN A 27 31.30 -5.23 10.15
C ASN A 27 31.79 -6.07 8.93
N ARG A 28 30.85 -6.59 8.13
CA ARG A 28 31.08 -7.41 6.92
C ARG A 28 31.85 -8.71 7.12
N GLN A 29 32.12 -9.13 8.35
CA GLN A 29 32.75 -10.41 8.62
C GLN A 29 31.77 -11.58 8.51
N ILE A 30 32.31 -12.80 8.46
CA ILE A 30 31.57 -14.05 8.27
C ILE A 30 31.64 -14.89 9.55
N GLY A 31 30.60 -15.70 9.78
CA GLY A 31 30.54 -16.63 10.90
C GLY A 31 30.54 -15.92 12.25
N LYS A 32 31.26 -16.48 13.23
CA LYS A 32 31.29 -15.99 14.62
C LYS A 32 31.86 -14.58 14.78
N LYS A 33 32.58 -14.06 13.78
CA LYS A 33 33.14 -12.70 13.81
C LYS A 33 32.18 -11.64 13.27
N ARG A 34 31.02 -12.04 12.73
CA ARG A 34 30.01 -11.10 12.21
C ARG A 34 29.37 -10.33 13.36
N ILE A 35 29.40 -9.00 13.24
CA ILE A 35 28.73 -8.09 14.17
C ILE A 35 27.67 -7.32 13.39
N LEU A 36 26.45 -7.28 13.92
CA LEU A 36 25.32 -6.54 13.39
C LEU A 36 24.81 -5.58 14.46
N VAL A 37 24.72 -4.29 14.14
CA VAL A 37 24.30 -3.25 15.10
C VAL A 37 23.26 -2.35 14.46
N LYS A 38 22.34 -1.83 15.28
CA LYS A 38 21.43 -0.76 14.90
C LYS A 38 21.98 0.56 15.42
N ILE A 39 22.60 1.35 14.55
CA ILE A 39 23.15 2.67 14.88
C ILE A 39 22.44 3.82 14.15
N ASP A 40 21.74 3.51 13.06
CA ASP A 40 20.95 4.47 12.29
C ASP A 40 19.47 4.35 12.70
N ARG A 41 18.83 5.49 13.00
CA ARG A 41 17.46 5.57 13.52
C ARG A 41 16.67 6.65 12.77
N ALA A 42 15.36 6.46 12.69
CA ALA A 42 14.43 7.44 12.12
C ALA A 42 13.59 8.03 13.25
N LEU A 43 13.93 9.25 13.66
CA LEU A 43 13.23 9.98 14.70
C LEU A 43 12.12 10.84 14.09
N VAL A 44 10.92 10.77 14.65
CA VAL A 44 9.77 11.54 14.20
C VAL A 44 9.11 12.26 15.37
N SER A 45 8.59 13.46 15.12
CA SER A 45 7.78 14.19 16.11
C SER A 45 6.36 13.65 16.15
N ASN A 46 5.64 13.95 17.24
CA ASN A 46 4.21 13.64 17.32
C ASN A 46 3.40 14.39 16.24
N SER A 47 3.77 15.63 15.92
CA SER A 47 3.14 16.41 14.84
C SER A 47 3.29 15.75 13.47
N TRP A 48 4.44 15.12 13.20
CA TRP A 48 4.65 14.36 11.98
C TRP A 48 3.72 13.15 11.90
N LEU A 49 3.56 12.40 12.99
CA LEU A 49 2.68 11.23 13.05
C LEU A 49 1.21 11.61 12.89
N LEU A 50 0.78 12.75 13.43
CA LEU A 50 -0.57 13.27 13.21
C LEU A 50 -0.82 13.61 11.75
N ALA A 51 0.16 14.23 11.07
CA ALA A 51 0.07 14.52 9.64
C ALA A 51 0.21 13.26 8.77
N ASN A 52 0.89 12.22 9.27
CA ASN A 52 1.26 11.01 8.54
C ASN A 52 0.93 9.74 9.36
N PRO A 53 -0.36 9.43 9.60
CA PRO A 53 -0.77 8.32 10.48
C PRO A 53 -0.32 6.95 9.98
N ASN A 54 -0.03 6.82 8.67
CA ASN A 54 0.48 5.61 8.04
C ASN A 54 2.00 5.64 7.80
N TRP A 55 2.74 6.46 8.55
CA TRP A 55 4.19 6.48 8.51
C TRP A 55 4.77 5.12 8.92
N ARG A 56 5.76 4.67 8.15
CA ARG A 56 6.51 3.42 8.34
C ARG A 56 7.97 3.65 8.01
N CYS A 57 8.85 2.86 8.65
CA CYS A 57 10.27 2.79 8.32
C CYS A 57 10.70 1.35 8.06
N LYS A 58 11.72 1.18 7.22
CA LYS A 58 12.40 -0.08 6.97
C LYS A 58 13.87 0.17 6.74
N ILE A 59 14.69 -0.77 7.20
CA ILE A 59 16.09 -0.80 6.84
C ILE A 59 16.22 -1.63 5.56
N LEU A 60 16.85 -1.04 4.54
CA LEU A 60 17.10 -1.66 3.25
C LEU A 60 18.37 -2.50 3.26
N GLN A 61 18.36 -3.64 2.60
CA GLN A 61 19.56 -4.44 2.46
C GLN A 61 20.58 -3.72 1.56
N CYS A 62 21.75 -3.42 2.12
CA CYS A 62 22.88 -2.91 1.34
C CYS A 62 23.86 -4.04 1.04
N LYS A 63 24.34 -4.14 -0.21
CA LYS A 63 25.35 -5.14 -0.60
C LYS A 63 26.78 -4.60 -0.53
N PHE A 64 26.95 -3.29 -0.70
CA PHE A 64 28.26 -2.68 -1.00
C PHE A 64 28.81 -1.75 0.09
N SER A 65 28.02 -1.42 1.13
CA SER A 65 28.46 -0.63 2.29
C SER A 65 28.15 -1.36 3.59
N ASP A 66 29.03 -1.29 4.58
CA ASP A 66 28.76 -1.70 5.95
C ASP A 66 27.47 -1.08 6.54
N HIS A 67 27.00 0.06 6.03
CA HIS A 67 25.71 0.66 6.36
C HIS A 67 24.56 0.22 5.42
N SER A 68 23.38 0.07 6.02
CA SER A 68 22.10 -0.24 5.40
C SER A 68 21.17 0.97 5.52
N PRO A 69 20.70 1.56 4.41
CA PRO A 69 19.88 2.77 4.44
C PRO A 69 18.56 2.59 5.21
N VAL A 70 18.18 3.58 6.01
CA VAL A 70 16.85 3.68 6.62
C VAL A 70 15.92 4.43 5.68
N MET A 71 14.86 3.76 5.22
CA MET A 71 13.86 4.33 4.32
C MET A 71 12.54 4.51 5.06
N GLY A 72 12.06 5.75 5.14
CA GLY A 72 10.74 6.10 5.62
C GLY A 72 9.74 6.32 4.47
N TRP A 73 8.48 5.95 4.67
CA TRP A 73 7.41 6.22 3.73
C TRP A 73 6.06 6.27 4.45
N CYS A 74 5.11 6.99 3.86
CA CYS A 74 3.70 6.90 4.22
C CYS A 74 3.06 5.89 3.29
N ASN A 75 2.44 4.84 3.84
CA ASN A 75 1.60 3.99 3.00
C ASN A 75 0.37 4.79 2.60
N LYS A 76 0.38 5.37 1.40
CA LYS A 76 -0.86 5.80 0.78
C LYS A 76 -1.61 4.51 0.49
N SER A 77 -2.72 4.27 1.18
CA SER A 77 -3.68 3.23 0.79
C SER A 77 -4.35 3.60 -0.54
N THR A 78 -3.58 3.89 -1.58
CA THR A 78 -4.06 3.91 -2.93
C THR A 78 -4.33 2.45 -3.26
N LYS A 79 -5.61 2.10 -3.38
CA LYS A 79 -6.01 0.87 -4.07
C LYS A 79 -5.15 0.77 -5.33
N PRO A 80 -4.58 -0.39 -5.67
CA PRO A 80 -3.78 -0.50 -6.87
C PRO A 80 -4.56 0.07 -8.05
N ASP A 81 -3.99 1.00 -8.80
CA ASP A 81 -4.71 1.64 -9.91
C ASP A 81 -5.16 0.60 -10.96
N ASN A 82 -4.46 -0.54 -11.00
CA ASN A 82 -4.68 -1.65 -11.91
C ASN A 82 -5.30 -2.89 -11.25
N VAL A 83 -6.24 -2.76 -10.30
CA VAL A 83 -6.99 -3.94 -9.84
C VAL A 83 -7.84 -4.50 -11.00
N PRO A 84 -7.59 -5.75 -11.45
CA PRO A 84 -8.41 -6.37 -12.48
C PRO A 84 -9.85 -6.47 -11.99
N PHE A 85 -10.82 -6.25 -12.88
CA PHE A 85 -12.20 -6.49 -12.52
C PHE A 85 -12.43 -7.98 -12.35
N ARG A 86 -12.99 -8.35 -11.20
CA ARG A 86 -13.37 -9.72 -10.88
C ARG A 86 -14.88 -9.76 -10.70
N PHE A 87 -15.52 -10.64 -11.45
CA PHE A 87 -16.91 -10.99 -11.19
C PHE A 87 -17.02 -11.59 -9.79
N ARG A 88 -18.03 -11.18 -9.01
CA ARG A 88 -18.27 -11.73 -7.67
C ARG A 88 -19.51 -12.62 -7.72
N LYS A 89 -19.36 -13.88 -7.30
CA LYS A 89 -20.46 -14.87 -7.29
C LYS A 89 -21.68 -14.39 -6.50
N ILE A 90 -21.47 -13.69 -5.38
CA ILE A 90 -22.55 -13.14 -4.54
C ILE A 90 -23.50 -12.20 -5.29
N TRP A 91 -23.04 -11.58 -6.39
CA TRP A 91 -23.93 -10.75 -7.20
C TRP A 91 -25.09 -11.54 -7.79
N LEU A 92 -24.90 -12.84 -8.09
CA LEU A 92 -25.97 -13.71 -8.60
C LEU A 92 -27.12 -13.90 -7.61
N GLU A 93 -26.86 -13.74 -6.32
CA GLU A 93 -27.86 -13.89 -5.25
C GLU A 93 -28.66 -12.61 -5.01
N HIS A 94 -28.18 -11.47 -5.53
CA HIS A 94 -28.86 -10.19 -5.37
C HIS A 94 -30.03 -10.07 -6.37
N ASN A 95 -31.24 -9.83 -5.85
CA ASN A 95 -32.49 -9.75 -6.62
C ASN A 95 -32.45 -8.81 -7.86
N GLN A 96 -31.72 -7.69 -7.78
CA GLN A 96 -31.60 -6.70 -8.86
C GLN A 96 -30.49 -7.00 -9.88
N PHE A 97 -29.59 -7.94 -9.61
CA PHE A 97 -28.41 -8.16 -10.45
C PHE A 97 -28.78 -8.50 -11.90
N MET A 98 -29.66 -9.48 -12.11
CA MET A 98 -30.06 -9.87 -13.46
C MET A 98 -30.82 -8.76 -14.21
N ASN A 99 -31.60 -7.95 -13.50
CA ASN A 99 -32.28 -6.80 -14.11
C ASN A 99 -31.27 -5.75 -14.58
N MET A 100 -30.23 -5.47 -13.78
CA MET A 100 -29.16 -4.54 -14.14
C MET A 100 -28.36 -5.01 -15.35
N VAL A 101 -28.04 -6.30 -15.42
CA VAL A 101 -27.37 -6.90 -16.59
C VAL A 101 -28.24 -6.70 -17.84
N LYS A 102 -29.54 -7.02 -17.76
CA LYS A 102 -30.48 -6.84 -18.88
C LYS A 102 -30.56 -5.38 -19.33
N LEU A 103 -30.77 -4.45 -18.40
CA LEU A 103 -30.85 -3.02 -18.70
C LEU A 103 -29.57 -2.50 -19.36
N SER A 104 -28.41 -2.84 -18.79
CA SER A 104 -27.10 -2.45 -19.35
C SER A 104 -26.82 -3.11 -20.71
N TRP A 105 -27.42 -4.26 -21.02
CA TRP A 105 -27.20 -4.96 -22.28
C TRP A 105 -28.09 -4.45 -23.41
N SER A 106 -29.32 -4.06 -23.08
CA SER A 106 -30.35 -3.57 -24.01
C SER A 106 -30.18 -2.10 -24.38
N GLU A 107 -29.41 -1.34 -23.61
CA GLU A 107 -29.18 0.08 -23.88
C GLU A 107 -28.51 0.28 -25.26
N PRO A 108 -29.07 1.14 -26.13
CA PRO A 108 -28.59 1.35 -27.49
C PRO A 108 -27.16 1.89 -27.51
N MET A 109 -26.41 1.56 -28.56
CA MET A 109 -25.06 2.08 -28.79
C MET A 109 -24.94 2.49 -30.25
N CYS A 110 -24.51 3.72 -30.50
CA CYS A 110 -24.27 4.27 -31.84
C CYS A 110 -22.88 3.86 -32.35
N ASP A 111 -22.61 2.55 -32.45
CA ASP A 111 -21.31 2.03 -32.85
C ASP A 111 -21.44 0.99 -33.98
N GLY A 112 -20.45 0.97 -34.87
CA GLY A 112 -20.33 -0.09 -35.88
C GLY A 112 -20.13 -1.48 -35.26
N PRO A 113 -20.40 -2.56 -36.01
CA PRO A 113 -20.44 -3.93 -35.49
C PRO A 113 -19.13 -4.41 -34.85
N ASN A 114 -17.99 -3.86 -35.27
CA ASN A 114 -16.67 -4.43 -35.00
C ASN A 114 -16.19 -4.37 -33.53
N HIS A 115 -16.91 -3.71 -32.61
CA HIS A 115 -16.56 -3.72 -31.19
C HIS A 115 -17.76 -3.75 -30.24
N LEU A 116 -18.96 -4.08 -30.75
CA LEU A 116 -20.21 -3.94 -30.00
C LEU A 116 -20.19 -4.73 -28.68
N VAL A 117 -19.81 -6.01 -28.72
CA VAL A 117 -19.76 -6.89 -27.54
C VAL A 117 -18.76 -6.38 -26.51
N MET A 118 -17.54 -6.03 -26.94
CA MET A 118 -16.49 -5.51 -26.05
C MET A 118 -16.95 -4.24 -25.34
N ARG A 119 -17.64 -3.34 -26.05
CA ARG A 119 -18.16 -2.09 -25.47
C ARG A 119 -19.30 -2.34 -24.49
N LYS A 120 -20.24 -3.25 -24.80
CA LYS A 120 -21.28 -3.69 -23.86
C LYS A 120 -20.68 -4.24 -22.57
N LEU A 121 -19.65 -5.08 -22.67
CA LEU A 121 -18.92 -5.62 -21.51
C LEU A 121 -18.20 -4.52 -20.71
N LYS A 122 -17.56 -3.54 -21.37
CA LYS A 122 -16.92 -2.39 -20.69
C LYS A 122 -17.94 -1.52 -19.95
N ARG A 123 -19.12 -1.29 -20.54
CA ARG A 123 -20.22 -0.57 -19.91
C ARG A 123 -20.73 -1.34 -18.69
N LEU A 124 -21.10 -2.61 -18.86
CA LEU A 124 -21.57 -3.47 -17.77
C LEU A 124 -20.57 -3.55 -16.62
N ARG A 125 -19.27 -3.69 -16.93
CA ARG A 125 -18.19 -3.63 -15.94
C ARG A 125 -18.22 -2.34 -15.11
N SER A 126 -18.45 -1.21 -15.75
CA SER A 126 -18.48 0.11 -15.08
C SER A 126 -19.72 0.24 -14.20
N THR A 127 -20.88 -0.19 -14.70
CA THR A 127 -22.14 -0.23 -13.93
C THR A 127 -22.01 -1.11 -12.69
N LEU A 128 -21.47 -2.32 -12.83
CA LEU A 128 -21.28 -3.25 -11.71
C LEU A 128 -20.30 -2.72 -10.67
N LYS A 129 -19.23 -2.03 -11.09
CA LYS A 129 -18.28 -1.38 -10.16
C LYS A 129 -18.96 -0.28 -9.33
N ALA A 130 -19.73 0.58 -9.98
CA ALA A 130 -20.44 1.67 -9.30
C ALA A 130 -21.49 1.12 -8.33
N TRP A 131 -22.29 0.16 -8.78
CA TRP A 131 -23.29 -0.50 -7.96
C TRP A 131 -22.68 -1.20 -6.74
N HIS A 132 -21.60 -1.98 -6.92
CA HIS A 132 -20.93 -2.66 -5.81
C HIS A 132 -20.44 -1.67 -4.75
N LYS A 133 -19.85 -0.54 -5.14
CA LYS A 133 -19.39 0.51 -4.20
C LYS A 133 -20.52 1.16 -3.40
N ASN A 134 -21.73 1.22 -3.96
CA ASN A 134 -22.89 1.84 -3.32
C ASN A 134 -23.69 0.84 -2.46
N THR A 135 -23.49 -0.46 -2.67
CA THR A 135 -24.28 -1.52 -2.02
C THR A 135 -23.47 -2.25 -0.93
N TYR A 136 -22.14 -2.25 -1.03
CA TYR A 136 -21.19 -2.93 -0.15
C TYR A 136 -19.97 -2.05 0.13
#